data_AF-H9X0V1-F1
#
_entry.id   AF-H9X0V1-F1
#
_cell.length_a   1.000
_cell.length_b   1.000
_cell.length_c   1.000
_cell.angle_alpha   90.00
_cell.angle_beta   90.00
_cell.angle_gamma   90.00
#
_symmetry.space_group_name_H-M   'P 1'
#
loop_
_entity.id
_entity.type
_entity.pdbx_description
1 polymer ?
#
loop_
_entity_poly.entity_id
_entity_poly.type
_entity_poly.pdbx_seq_one_letter_code
_entity_poly.pdbx_strand_id
1 'polypeptide(L)' 'IKKGDRVWQIAFGSGFKCNSAVWKTLRTVKRSTKNPWLDCVDRYPVEIPDVQKV' A
#
# COMPACT_ATOMS: atom_id res chain seq x y z
N ILE A 1 -3.96 6.02 -9.99
CA ILE A 1 -4.23 4.61 -10.37
C ILE A 1 -5.11 4.62 -11.61
N LYS A 2 -4.67 4.01 -12.71
CA LYS A 2 -5.37 4.00 -13.99
C LYS A 2 -6.38 2.85 -14.06
N LYS A 3 -7.38 2.97 -14.93
CA LYS A 3 -8.31 1.88 -15.22
C LYS A 3 -7.53 0.65 -15.70
N GLY A 4 -7.82 -0.51 -15.11
CA GLY A 4 -7.15 -1.78 -15.41
C GLY A 4 -6.01 -2.15 -14.46
N ASP A 5 -5.43 -1.18 -13.72
CA ASP A 5 -4.36 -1.44 -12.75
C ASP A 5 -4.82 -2.45 -11.68
N ARG A 6 -3.92 -3.34 -11.30
CA ARG A 6 -4.12 -4.30 -10.20
C ARG A 6 -3.37 -3.82 -8.96
N VAL A 7 -4.05 -3.85 -7.81
CA VAL A 7 -3.47 -3.49 -6.51
C VAL A 7 -3.59 -4.69 -5.60
N TRP A 8 -2.48 -5.09 -4.99
CA TRP A 8 -2.47 -6.12 -3.97
C TRP A 8 -2.42 -5.47 -2.60
N GLN A 9 -3.43 -5.74 -1.78
CA GLN A 9 -3.48 -5.31 -0.40
C GLN A 9 -3.15 -6.50 0.50
N ILE A 10 -2.21 -6.28 1.42
CA ILE A 10 -1.79 -7.25 2.43
C ILE A 10 -2.06 -6.62 3.79
N ALA A 11 -2.69 -7.37 4.69
CA ALA A 11 -3.01 -6.91 6.03
C ALA A 11 -2.62 -7.95 7.07
N PHE A 12 -2.10 -7.47 8.19
CA PHE A 12 -1.77 -8.25 9.37
C PHE A 12 -2.51 -7.68 10.58
N GLY A 13 -3.13 -8.54 11.38
CA GLY A 13 -3.77 -8.19 12.65
C GLY A 13 -3.01 -8.77 13.84
N SER A 14 -3.50 -8.54 15.05
CA SER A 14 -2.92 -9.16 16.24
C SER A 14 -3.03 -10.70 16.19
N GLY A 15 -1.93 -11.39 16.52
CA GLY A 15 -1.82 -12.85 16.47
C GLY A 15 -1.54 -13.39 15.05
N PHE A 16 -2.13 -14.54 14.69
CA PHE A 16 -1.95 -15.20 13.38
C PHE A 16 -2.97 -14.75 12.32
N LYS A 17 -3.54 -13.55 12.44
CA LYS A 17 -4.53 -13.04 11.49
C LYS A 17 -3.84 -12.34 10.34
N CYS A 18 -3.97 -12.90 9.15
CA CYS A 18 -3.54 -12.28 7.91
C CYS A 18 -4.68 -12.27 6.89
N ASN A 19 -4.67 -11.28 5.99
CA ASN A 19 -5.57 -11.22 4.85
C ASN A 19 -4.82 -10.70 3.63
N SER A 20 -5.20 -11.17 2.45
CA SER A 20 -4.71 -10.68 1.17
C SER A 20 -5.87 -10.48 0.20
N ALA A 21 -5.91 -9.33 -0.46
CA ALA A 21 -6.95 -9.00 -1.43
C ALA A 21 -6.33 -8.38 -2.68
N VAL A 22 -6.77 -8.84 -3.86
CA VAL A 22 -6.36 -8.26 -5.14
C VAL A 22 -7.52 -7.48 -5.74
N TRP A 23 -7.28 -6.20 -5.99
CA TRP A 23 -8.24 -5.26 -6.53
C TRP A 23 -7.91 -4.97 -8.00
N LYS A 24 -8.93 -4.92 -8.86
CA LYS A 24 -8.79 -4.40 -10.24
C LYS A 24 -9.50 -3.05 -10.34
N THR A 25 -8.77 -2.05 -10.81
CA THR A 25 -9.28 -0.69 -10.90
C THR A 25 -10.28 -0.55 -12.05
N LEU A 26 -11.55 -0.27 -11.73
CA LEU A 26 -12.62 -0.20 -12.74
C LEU A 26 -12.65 1.13 -13.52
N ARG A 27 -12.10 2.21 -12.93
CA ARG A 27 -12.02 3.56 -13.53
C ARG A 27 -10.74 4.26 -13.07
N THR A 28 -10.24 5.20 -13.86
CA THR A 28 -9.06 5.99 -13.45
C THR A 28 -9.37 6.81 -12.19
N VAL A 29 -8.59 6.60 -11.13
CA VAL A 29 -8.69 7.28 -9.84
C VAL A 29 -7.60 8.36 -9.76
N LYS A 30 -8.04 9.62 -9.61
CA LYS A 30 -7.18 10.79 -9.37
C LYS A 30 -6.78 10.86 -7.89
N ARG A 31 -5.64 11.49 -7.58
CA ARG A 31 -5.18 11.71 -6.20
C ARG A 31 -6.22 12.58 -5.48
N SER A 32 -6.70 12.13 -4.31
CA SER A 32 -7.60 12.91 -3.45
C SER A 32 -6.81 14.00 -2.73
N THR A 33 -7.40 15.19 -2.59
CA THR A 33 -6.86 16.28 -1.76
C THR A 33 -7.17 16.10 -0.27
N LYS A 34 -8.09 15.20 0.08
CA LYS A 34 -8.50 14.88 1.46
C LYS A 34 -8.06 13.47 1.84
N ASN A 35 -6.77 13.20 1.79
CA ASN A 35 -6.22 11.91 2.20
C ASN A 35 -5.32 12.14 3.44
N PRO A 36 -5.55 11.39 4.54
CA PRO A 36 -4.89 11.62 5.83
C PRO A 36 -3.39 11.28 5.84
N TRP A 37 -2.87 10.67 4.77
CA TRP A 37 -1.47 10.29 4.62
C TRP A 37 -0.71 11.17 3.62
N LEU A 38 -1.33 12.23 3.06
CA LEU A 38 -0.71 13.04 2.00
C LEU A 38 0.61 13.69 2.40
N ASP A 39 0.75 14.04 3.67
CA ASP A 39 1.91 14.68 4.27
C ASP A 39 3.09 13.72 4.46
N CYS A 40 2.84 12.40 4.47
CA CYS A 40 3.81 11.41 4.88
C CYS A 40 3.99 10.21 3.95
N VAL A 41 3.05 9.92 3.06
CA VAL A 41 3.05 8.71 2.22
C VAL A 41 4.27 8.62 1.33
N ASP A 42 4.76 9.76 0.84
CA ASP A 42 5.89 9.84 -0.08
C ASP A 42 7.24 9.54 0.63
N ARG A 43 7.25 9.37 1.97
CA ARG A 43 8.44 8.96 2.76
C ARG A 43 8.68 7.44 2.78
N TYR A 44 7.82 6.65 2.14
CA TYR A 44 7.87 5.19 2.15
C TYR A 44 8.07 4.61 0.74
N PRO A 45 8.72 3.44 0.61
CA PRO A 45 9.39 2.68 1.67
C PRO A 45 10.64 3.42 2.17
N VAL A 46 10.93 3.29 3.46
CA VAL A 46 12.19 3.82 4.04
C VAL A 46 13.34 2.93 3.58
N GLU A 47 14.45 3.56 3.17
CA GLU A 47 15.69 2.82 2.93
C GLU A 47 16.14 2.15 4.22
N ILE A 48 16.32 0.83 4.16
CA ILE A 48 16.80 0.05 5.28
C ILE A 48 18.28 -0.20 5.02
N PRO A 49 19.21 0.24 5.90
CA PRO A 49 20.62 -0.16 5.80
C PRO A 49 20.71 -1.68 5.80
N ASP A 50 21.68 -2.26 5.08
CA ASP A 50 21.84 -3.71 4.92
C ASP A 50 21.59 -4.47 6.23
N VAL A 51 20.39 -5.00 6.40
CA VAL A 51 20.02 -5.75 7.59
C VAL A 51 20.76 -7.08 7.49
N GLN A 52 21.61 -7.37 8.49
CA GLN A 52 22.16 -8.72 8.66
C GLN A 52 21.00 -9.72 8.61
N LYS A 53 21.04 -10.58 7.59
CA LYS A 53 20.15 -11.73 7.50
C LYS A 53 20.31 -12.52 8.79
N VAL A 54 19.26 -12.57 9.60
CA VAL A 54 19.12 -13.55 10.69
C VAL A 54 19.01 -14.94 10.07
#